data_AF-K1T2F9-F1
#
_entry.id   AF-K1T2F9-F1
#
_cell.length_a   1.000
_cell.length_b   1.000
_cell.length_c   1.000
_cell.angle_alpha   90.00
_cell.angle_beta   90.00
_cell.angle_gamma   90.00
#
_symmetry.space_group_name_H-M   'P 1'
#
loop_
_entity.id
_entity.type
_entity.pdbx_description
1 polymer ?
#
loop_
_entity_poly.entity_id
_entity_poly.type
_entity_poly.pdbx_seq_one_letter_code
_entity_poly.pdbx_strand_id
1 'polypeptide(L)' 'MQLQERLARDIVQMLSEALNNEALGFAIVMKGQHLCKTMRGVRNDGKMSVAHFTGVFNLNSDLRKEFYKLIDLNSNG' A
#
# COMPACT_ATOMS: atom_id res chain seq x y z
N MET A 1 1.92 -9.37 -12.71
CA MET A 1 2.08 -8.53 -11.50
C MET A 1 1.42 -7.16 -11.65
N GLN A 2 0.36 -6.99 -12.46
CA GLN A 2 -0.27 -5.67 -12.67
C GLN A 2 -1.56 -5.48 -11.84
N LEU A 3 -2.09 -6.55 -11.24
CA LEU A 3 -3.37 -6.50 -10.51
C LEU A 3 -3.28 -5.71 -9.20
N GLN A 4 -2.20 -5.85 -8.43
CA GLN A 4 -2.09 -5.16 -7.14
C GLN A 4 -1.86 -3.66 -7.27
N GLU A 5 -1.12 -3.22 -8.28
CA GLU A 5 -0.98 -1.79 -8.56
C GLU A 5 -2.31 -1.18 -9.04
N ARG A 6 -3.10 -1.95 -9.81
CA ARG A 6 -4.46 -1.55 -10.18
C ARG A 6 -5.35 -1.45 -8.95
N LEU A 7 -5.37 -2.48 -8.11
CA LEU A 7 -6.13 -2.49 -6.86
C LEU A 7 -5.77 -1.31 -5.95
N ALA A 8 -4.48 -0.99 -5.83
CA ALA A 8 -4.02 0.16 -5.04
C ALA A 8 -4.61 1.48 -5.54
N ARG A 9 -4.63 1.66 -6.87
CA ARG A 9 -5.21 2.84 -7.52
C ARG A 9 -6.72 2.90 -7.34
N ASP A 10 -7.41 1.79 -7.52
CA ASP A 10 -8.86 1.71 -7.37
C ASP A 10 -9.28 2.08 -5.94
N ILE A 11 -8.53 1.61 -4.93
CA ILE A 11 -8.77 1.98 -3.52
C ILE A 11 -8.58 3.48 -3.30
N VAL A 12 -7.48 4.06 -3.80
CA VAL A 12 -7.26 5.51 -3.68
C VAL A 12 -8.38 6.29 -4.35
N GLN A 13 -8.83 5.87 -5.53
CA GLN A 13 -9.91 6.53 -6.23
C GLN A 13 -11.21 6.49 -5.43
N MET A 14 -11.61 5.31 -4.91
CA MET A 14 -12.80 5.17 -4.08
C MET A 14 -12.72 6.03 -2.80
N LEU A 15 -11.56 6.09 -2.15
CA LEU A 15 -11.36 6.94 -0.97
C LEU A 15 -11.44 8.44 -1.32
N SER A 16 -10.89 8.83 -2.47
CA SER A 16 -10.97 10.21 -2.96
C SER A 16 -12.42 10.61 -3.22
N GLU A 17 -13.19 9.76 -3.92
CA GLU A 17 -14.60 9.98 -4.20
C GLU A 17 -15.43 10.05 -2.91
N ALA A 18 -15.20 9.14 -1.96
CA ALA A 18 -15.89 9.13 -0.67
C ALA A 18 -15.60 10.37 0.20
N LEU A 19 -14.44 11.01 0.00
CA LEU A 19 -14.03 12.24 0.68
C LEU A 19 -14.26 13.50 -0.16
N ASN A 20 -15.14 13.43 -1.16
CA ASN A 20 -15.48 14.55 -2.06
C ASN A 20 -14.25 15.21 -2.73
N ASN A 21 -13.16 14.45 -2.93
CA ASN A 21 -11.88 14.93 -3.46
C ASN A 21 -11.23 16.07 -2.66
N GLU A 22 -11.55 16.21 -1.37
CA GLU A 22 -10.98 17.26 -0.50
C GLU A 22 -9.61 16.85 0.09
N ALA A 23 -9.23 15.58 -0.02
CA ALA A 23 -7.99 15.07 0.53
C ALA A 23 -6.76 15.60 -0.24
N LEU A 24 -5.78 16.14 0.51
CA LEU A 24 -4.52 16.65 -0.05
C LEU A 24 -3.56 15.55 -0.55
N GLY A 25 -3.83 14.29 -0.21
CA GLY A 25 -3.07 13.13 -0.66
C GLY A 25 -3.37 11.89 0.17
N PHE A 26 -3.07 10.72 -0.40
CA PHE A 26 -3.25 9.42 0.23
C PHE A 26 -1.92 8.67 0.33
N ALA A 27 -1.77 7.89 1.39
CA ALA A 27 -0.66 6.96 1.58
C ALA A 27 -1.24 5.60 1.95
N ILE A 28 -1.01 4.59 1.10
CA ILE A 28 -1.55 3.24 1.28
C ILE A 28 -0.42 2.23 1.18
N VAL A 29 -0.36 1.30 2.13
CA VAL A 29 0.48 0.11 2.06
C VAL A 29 -0.41 -1.12 2.19
N MET A 30 -0.34 -1.99 1.21
CA MET A 30 -1.04 -3.27 1.19
C MET A 30 -0.04 -4.40 1.35
N LYS A 31 -0.23 -5.23 2.38
CA LYS A 31 0.50 -6.48 2.58
C LYS A 31 -0.45 -7.64 2.26
N GLY A 32 -0.02 -8.60 1.46
CA GLY A 32 -0.83 -9.76 1.10
C GLY A 32 0.03 -10.96 0.71
N GLN A 33 -0.56 -12.14 0.68
CA GLN A 33 0.14 -13.38 0.32
C GLN A 33 -0.48 -13.99 -0.94
N HIS A 34 0.35 -14.29 -1.96
CA HIS A 34 -0.11 -15.03 -3.13
C HIS A 34 -0.17 -16.52 -2.83
N LEU A 35 -1.38 -17.04 -2.61
CA LEU A 35 -1.64 -18.46 -2.36
C LEU A 35 -1.10 -19.35 -3.50
N CYS A 36 -1.14 -18.88 -4.76
CA CYS A 36 -0.65 -19.60 -5.94
C CYS A 36 0.86 -19.91 -5.90
N LYS A 37 1.66 -19.08 -5.19
CA LYS A 37 3.10 -19.33 -5.00
C LYS A 37 3.40 -20.29 -3.84
N THR A 38 2.43 -20.50 -2.96
CA THR A 38 2.61 -21.26 -1.71
C THR A 38 2.37 -22.78 -1.93
N MET A 39 1.60 -23.17 -2.96
CA MET A 39 1.25 -24.58 -3.20
C MET A 39 2.27 -25.42 -3.99
N ARG A 40 3.32 -24.82 -4.59
CA ARG A 40 4.32 -25.57 -5.40
C ARG A 40 5.69 -25.71 -4.72
N GLY A 41 5.71 -25.93 -3.41
CA GLY A 41 6.91 -26.39 -2.68
C GLY A 41 8.04 -25.38 -2.52
N VAL A 42 7.94 -24.18 -3.10
CA VAL A 42 8.90 -23.10 -2.86
C VAL A 42 8.51 -22.40 -1.55
N ARG A 43 9.30 -22.66 -0.50
CA ARG A 43 9.22 -22.05 0.85
C ARG A 43 9.55 -20.55 0.88
N ASN A 44 9.19 -19.82 -0.16
CA ASN A 44 9.33 -18.37 -0.16
C ASN A 44 7.94 -17.84 0.16
N ASP A 45 7.76 -17.42 1.42
CA ASP A 45 6.53 -16.81 1.90
C ASP A 45 6.06 -15.85 0.80
N GLY A 46 4.94 -16.15 0.15
CA GLY A 46 4.43 -15.39 -1.00
C GLY A 46 3.98 -13.97 -0.63
N LYS A 47 4.51 -13.43 0.47
CA LYS A 47 4.38 -12.09 1.01
C LYS A 47 4.75 -11.10 -0.08
N MET A 48 3.80 -10.25 -0.37
CA MET A 48 3.97 -9.10 -1.22
C MET A 48 3.52 -7.87 -0.47
N SER A 49 4.33 -6.82 -0.57
CA SER A 49 3.98 -5.50 -0.08
C SER A 49 3.95 -4.55 -1.27
N VAL A 50 2.87 -3.79 -1.40
CA VAL A 50 2.72 -2.73 -2.40
C VAL A 50 2.42 -1.43 -1.66
N ALA A 51 3.18 -0.38 -1.97
CA ALA A 51 2.96 0.96 -1.45
C ALA A 51 2.50 1.88 -2.58
N HIS A 52 1.51 2.73 -2.31
CA HIS A 52 1.01 3.73 -3.24
C HIS A 52 0.82 5.06 -2.52
N PHE A 53 1.32 6.14 -3.14
CA PHE A 53 1.32 7.49 -2.57
C PHE A 53 0.77 8.49 -3.59
N THR A 54 -0.03 9.42 -3.13
CA THR A 54 -0.60 10.50 -3.95
C THR A 54 -0.50 11.85 -3.24
N GLY A 55 -0.65 12.93 -4.02
CA GLY A 55 -0.67 14.31 -3.51
C GLY A 55 0.58 14.66 -2.70
N VAL A 56 0.37 15.25 -1.52
CA VAL A 56 1.45 15.71 -0.63
C VAL A 56 2.46 14.61 -0.27
N PHE A 57 2.05 13.35 -0.22
CA PHE A 57 2.94 12.22 0.08
C PHE A 57 3.88 11.89 -1.09
N ASN A 58 3.53 12.24 -2.33
CA ASN A 58 4.42 12.02 -3.47
C ASN A 58 5.50 13.12 -3.54
N LEU A 59 5.16 14.33 -3.13
CA LEU A 59 6.04 15.50 -3.14
C LEU A 59 6.97 15.57 -1.93
N ASN A 60 6.52 15.09 -0.76
CA ASN A 60 7.29 15.19 0.48
C ASN A 60 7.86 13.82 0.90
N SER A 61 9.18 13.68 0.79
CA SER A 61 9.88 12.44 1.16
C SER A 61 9.91 12.16 2.66
N ASP A 62 9.85 13.19 3.50
CA ASP A 62 9.89 13.04 4.95
C ASP A 62 8.55 12.53 5.49
N LEU A 63 7.44 13.00 4.93
CA LEU A 63 6.11 12.42 5.22
C LEU A 63 6.04 10.93 4.86
N ARG A 64 6.68 10.50 3.76
CA ARG A 64 6.76 9.05 3.44
C ARG A 64 7.56 8.29 4.48
N LYS A 65 8.70 8.82 4.94
CA LYS A 65 9.51 8.17 5.98
C LYS A 65 8.73 8.05 7.29
N GLU A 66 8.03 9.10 7.70
CA GLU A 66 7.20 9.08 8.90
C GLU A 66 6.08 8.04 8.79
N PHE A 67 5.39 8.01 7.65
CA PHE A 67 4.38 7.00 7.37
C PHE A 67 4.93 5.57 7.45
N TYR A 68 6.09 5.30 6.84
CA TYR A 68 6.72 3.99 6.94
C TYR A 68 7.09 3.61 8.38
N LYS A 69 7.60 4.57 9.18
CA LYS A 69 7.88 4.34 10.61
C LYS A 69 6.62 3.97 11.38
N LEU A 70 5.50 4.66 11.13
CA LEU A 70 4.22 4.36 11.79
C LEU A 70 3.72 2.95 11.47
N ILE A 71 3.90 2.48 10.23
CA ILE A 71 3.53 1.11 9.83
C ILE A 71 4.41 0.07 10.53
N ASP A 72 5.72 0.32 10.62
CA ASP A 72 6.67 -0.60 11.25
C ASP A 72 6.43 -0.72 12.76
N LEU A 73 6.16 0.40 13.43
CA LEU A 73 5.73 0.45 14.83
C LEU A 73 4.50 -0.45 15.10
N ASN A 74 3.51 -0.42 14.22
CA ASN A 74 2.31 -1.27 14.35
C ASN A 74 2.52 -2.74 13.94
N SER A 75 3.61 -3.05 13.24
CA SER A 75 3.87 -4.43 12.77
C SER A 75 4.63 -5.28 13.81
N ASN A 76 5.22 -4.64 14.82
CA ASN A 76 5.99 -5.28 15.90
C ASN A 76 5.21 -5.36 17.24
N GLY A 77 3.88 -5.17 17.20
CA GLY A 77 2.98 -5.30 18.35
C GLY A 77 2.24 -6.63 18.37
#